data_AF-A0A7V1WRN4-F1
#
_entry.id   AF-A0A7V1WRN4-F1
#
_cell.length_a   1.000
_cell.length_b   1.000
_cell.length_c   1.000
_cell.angle_alpha   90.00
_cell.angle_beta   90.00
_cell.angle_gamma   90.00
#
_symmetry.space_group_name_H-M   'P 1'
#
loop_
_entity.id
_entity.type
_entity.pdbx_description
1 polymer ?
#
loop_
_entity_poly.entity_id
_entity_poly.type
_entity_poly.pdbx_seq_one_letter_code
_entity_poly.pdbx_strand_id
1 'polypeptide(L)'
;MKQLSLFDSEQTVESEKIALYALGDFQARGLKLAERELPLDRLLGAFRRASERFNCRELSDQEIVEALKKLGANVKQVPSFFAKHPFRIVIPIGLAEYAIEFFKSQQRIEDDKST
;
A
#
# COMPACT_ATOMS: atom_id res chain seq x y z
N MET A 1 -0.83 -35.80 -18.30
CA MET A 1 -0.54 -34.64 -19.17
C MET A 1 -1.09 -33.40 -18.48
N LYS A 2 -0.22 -32.48 -18.04
CA LYS A 2 -0.61 -31.27 -17.30
C LYS A 2 -0.67 -30.13 -18.31
N GLN A 3 -1.88 -29.74 -18.70
CA GLN A 3 -2.09 -28.63 -19.63
C GLN A 3 -1.77 -27.33 -18.89
N LEU A 4 -0.64 -26.71 -19.25
CA LEU A 4 -0.30 -25.35 -18.84
C LEU A 4 -1.21 -24.40 -19.61
N SER A 5 -2.13 -23.75 -18.88
CA SER A 5 -3.00 -22.71 -19.42
C SER A 5 -2.15 -21.53 -19.90
N LEU A 6 -2.25 -21.23 -21.19
CA LEU A 6 -1.59 -20.16 -21.95
C LEU A 6 -2.32 -18.80 -21.83
N PHE A 7 -3.06 -18.59 -20.74
CA PHE A 7 -3.78 -17.33 -20.48
C PHE A 7 -3.07 -16.56 -19.38
N ASP A 8 -2.62 -15.37 -19.76
CA ASP A 8 -2.11 -14.25 -18.97
C ASP A 8 -1.94 -14.51 -17.47
N SER A 9 -0.68 -14.58 -17.05
CA SER A 9 -0.33 -14.28 -15.67
C SER A 9 -0.55 -12.79 -15.47
N GLU A 10 -1.81 -12.38 -15.24
CA GLU A 10 -2.07 -11.21 -14.41
C GLU A 10 -1.26 -11.44 -13.15
N GLN A 11 -0.10 -10.78 -13.04
CA GLN A 11 0.67 -10.77 -11.83
C GLN A 11 -0.27 -10.20 -10.78
N THR A 12 -0.86 -11.09 -9.99
CA THR A 12 -1.72 -10.74 -8.87
C THR A 12 -0.75 -10.19 -7.84
N VAL A 13 -0.49 -8.89 -7.96
CA VAL A 13 0.36 -8.18 -7.02
C VAL A 13 -0.37 -8.21 -5.69
N GLU A 14 0.24 -8.88 -4.71
CA GLU A 14 -0.30 -9.00 -3.37
C GLU A 14 -0.64 -7.62 -2.81
N SER A 15 -1.84 -7.45 -2.26
CA SER A 15 -2.31 -6.19 -1.72
C SER A 15 -1.38 -5.66 -0.61
N GLU A 16 -0.71 -6.55 0.12
CA GLU A 16 0.33 -6.21 1.10
C GLU A 16 1.51 -5.48 0.43
N LYS A 17 1.91 -5.92 -0.77
CA LYS A 17 3.00 -5.29 -1.53
C LYS A 17 2.62 -3.89 -2.01
N ILE A 18 1.39 -3.72 -2.50
CA ILE A 18 0.84 -2.42 -2.88
C ILE A 18 0.80 -1.49 -1.66
N ALA A 19 0.32 -1.98 -0.52
CA ALA A 19 0.26 -1.22 0.72
C ALA A 19 1.66 -0.80 1.21
N LEU A 20 2.64 -1.71 1.22
CA LEU A 20 4.02 -1.39 1.60
C LEU A 20 4.61 -0.30 0.72
N TYR A 21 4.46 -0.42 -0.59
CA TYR A 21 4.94 0.61 -1.52
C TYR A 21 4.25 1.96 -1.28
N ALA A 22 2.92 1.97 -1.11
CA ALA A 22 2.16 3.19 -0.86
C ALA A 22 2.60 3.88 0.44
N LEU A 23 2.81 3.14 1.53
CA LEU A 23 3.30 3.69 2.80
C LEU A 23 4.73 4.25 2.66
N GLY A 24 5.59 3.61 1.88
CA GLY A 24 6.93 4.10 1.58
C GLY A 24 6.93 5.37 0.72
N ASP A 25 6.15 5.42 -0.36
CA ASP A 25 5.97 6.61 -1.21
C ASP A 25 5.43 7.80 -0.41
N PHE A 26 4.46 7.54 0.49
CA PHE A 26 3.92 8.58 1.36
C PHE A 26 5.00 9.20 2.25
N GLN A 27 5.88 8.38 2.82
CA GLN A 27 6.99 8.84 3.66
C GLN A 27 8.11 9.51 2.86
N ALA A 28 8.43 9.01 1.66
CA ALA A 28 9.43 9.60 0.77
C ALA A 28 9.09 11.05 0.37
N ARG A 29 7.80 11.41 0.42
CA ARG A 29 7.29 12.78 0.21
C ARG A 29 7.40 13.68 1.45
N GLY A 30 8.06 13.23 2.51
CA GLY A 30 8.27 13.99 3.75
C GLY A 30 7.09 13.96 4.72
N LEU A 31 6.10 13.08 4.52
CA LEU A 31 4.92 12.99 5.37
C LEU A 31 5.13 11.99 6.51
N LYS A 32 4.90 12.43 7.76
CA LYS A 32 5.07 11.59 8.94
C LYS A 32 3.94 10.54 9.03
N LEU A 33 4.33 9.28 8.96
CA LEU A 33 3.44 8.11 8.97
C LEU A 33 3.35 7.43 10.35
N ALA A 34 4.49 7.30 11.05
CA ALA A 34 4.61 6.51 12.26
C ALA A 34 3.85 7.11 13.46
N GLU A 35 3.20 6.22 14.23
CA GLU A 35 2.59 6.47 15.55
C GLU A 35 1.55 7.61 15.59
N ARG A 36 0.95 7.91 14.45
CA ARG A 36 -0.09 8.92 14.33
C ARG A 36 -1.34 8.33 13.73
N GLU A 37 -2.49 8.78 14.24
CA GLU A 37 -3.78 8.50 13.62
C GLU A 37 -3.97 9.33 12.35
N LEU A 38 -4.17 8.62 11.23
CA LEU A 38 -4.42 9.20 9.92
C LEU A 38 -5.76 8.70 9.37
N PRO A 39 -6.60 9.59 8.80
CA PRO A 39 -7.73 9.13 8.00
C PRO A 39 -7.24 8.44 6.72
N LEU A 40 -7.97 7.41 6.27
CA LEU A 40 -7.67 6.69 5.03
C LEU A 40 -7.57 7.62 3.81
N ASP A 41 -8.37 8.68 3.76
CA ASP A 41 -8.34 9.70 2.69
C ASP A 41 -6.92 10.23 2.40
N ARG A 42 -6.08 10.37 3.44
CA ARG A 42 -4.71 10.87 3.28
C ARG A 42 -3.78 9.87 2.60
N LEU A 43 -4.11 8.59 2.66
CA LEU A 43 -3.32 7.51 2.08
C LEU A 43 -3.78 7.15 0.67
N LEU A 44 -5.04 7.43 0.30
CA LEU A 44 -5.61 7.05 -1.02
C LEU A 44 -4.75 7.53 -2.20
N GLY A 45 -4.19 8.74 -2.12
CA GLY A 45 -3.29 9.25 -3.16
C GLY A 45 -2.03 8.40 -3.33
N ALA A 46 -1.48 7.84 -2.25
CA ALA A 46 -0.32 6.95 -2.31
C ALA A 46 -0.70 5.56 -2.84
N PHE A 47 -1.86 5.04 -2.44
CA PHE A 47 -2.39 3.78 -2.95
C PHE A 47 -2.65 3.82 -4.46
N ARG A 48 -3.25 4.91 -4.96
CA ARG A 48 -3.43 5.11 -6.40
C ARG A 48 -2.11 5.04 -7.16
N ARG A 49 -1.09 5.75 -6.71
CA ARG A 49 0.25 5.71 -7.34
C ARG A 49 0.89 4.33 -7.27
N ALA A 50 0.68 3.61 -6.17
CA ALA A 50 1.17 2.23 -6.04
C ALA A 50 0.47 1.30 -7.05
N SER A 51 -0.85 1.42 -7.22
CA SER A 51 -1.60 0.66 -8.22
C SER A 51 -1.15 0.98 -9.65
N GLU A 52 -0.95 2.27 -9.98
CA GLU A 52 -0.39 2.71 -11.26
C GLU A 52 1.02 2.12 -11.49
N ARG A 53 1.88 2.15 -10.47
CA ARG A 53 3.26 1.62 -10.52
C ARG A 53 3.33 0.12 -10.76
N PHE A 54 2.40 -0.64 -10.17
CA PHE A 54 2.31 -2.09 -10.33
C PHE A 54 1.42 -2.52 -11.50
N ASN A 55 0.89 -1.57 -12.26
CA ASN A 55 -0.04 -1.81 -13.37
C ASN A 55 -1.22 -2.72 -12.96
N CYS A 56 -1.79 -2.44 -11.79
CA CYS A 56 -2.93 -3.18 -11.25
C CYS A 56 -4.12 -2.26 -10.99
N ARG A 57 -5.30 -2.84 -10.76
CA ARG A 57 -6.47 -2.05 -10.38
C ARG A 57 -6.26 -1.31 -9.05
N GLU A 58 -6.98 -0.21 -8.89
CA GLU A 58 -7.07 0.47 -7.60
C GLU A 58 -7.72 -0.46 -6.56
N LEU A 59 -7.11 -0.52 -5.37
CA LEU A 59 -7.65 -1.24 -4.24
C LEU A 59 -8.84 -0.46 -3.67
N SER A 60 -9.92 -1.17 -3.35
CA SER A 60 -11.03 -0.60 -2.58
C SER A 60 -10.62 -0.32 -1.13
N ASP A 61 -11.38 0.54 -0.44
CA ASP A 61 -11.14 0.87 0.97
C ASP A 61 -10.95 -0.38 1.85
N GLN A 62 -11.80 -1.39 1.65
CA GLN A 62 -11.78 -2.61 2.43
C GLN A 62 -10.50 -3.41 2.17
N GLU A 63 -10.08 -3.51 0.91
CA GLU A 63 -8.84 -4.21 0.54
C GLU A 63 -7.60 -3.51 1.08
N ILE A 64 -7.60 -2.17 1.08
CA ILE A 64 -6.55 -1.36 1.69
C ILE A 64 -6.47 -1.66 3.19
N VAL A 65 -7.62 -1.60 3.88
CA VAL A 65 -7.69 -1.85 5.33
C VAL A 65 -7.25 -3.26 5.68
N GLU A 66 -7.65 -4.27 4.90
CA GLU A 66 -7.25 -5.65 5.12
C GLU A 66 -5.74 -5.85 4.90
N ALA A 67 -5.18 -5.29 3.82
CA ALA A 67 -3.74 -5.32 3.57
C ALA A 67 -2.96 -4.66 4.72
N LEU A 68 -3.41 -3.48 5.17
CA LEU A 68 -2.79 -2.78 6.29
C LEU A 68 -2.87 -3.56 7.59
N LYS A 69 -4.02 -4.17 7.90
CA LYS A 69 -4.19 -5.03 9.10
C LYS A 69 -3.23 -6.23 9.05
N LYS A 70 -3.10 -6.90 7.91
CA LYS A 70 -2.19 -8.04 7.74
C LYS A 70 -0.72 -7.64 7.92
N LEU A 71 -0.35 -6.42 7.51
CA LEU A 71 0.97 -5.85 7.74
C LEU A 71 1.21 -5.41 9.19
N GLY A 72 0.19 -5.46 10.05
CA GLY A 72 0.29 -5.09 11.47
C GLY A 72 -0.10 -3.64 11.77
N ALA A 73 -0.73 -2.92 10.84
CA ALA A 73 -1.31 -1.61 11.14
C ALA A 73 -2.51 -1.73 12.07
N ASN A 74 -2.68 -0.75 12.96
CA ASN A 74 -3.88 -0.64 13.76
C ASN A 74 -4.93 0.17 12.98
N VAL A 75 -6.07 -0.45 12.70
CA VAL A 75 -7.17 0.18 11.95
C VAL A 75 -8.42 0.22 12.80
N LYS A 76 -8.97 1.42 12.95
CA LYS A 76 -10.24 1.68 13.62
C LYS A 76 -11.27 2.18 12.61
N GLN A 77 -12.40 1.50 12.53
CA GLN A 77 -13.54 1.99 11.76
C GLN A 77 -14.30 3.04 12.60
N VAL A 78 -14.66 4.16 11.97
CA VAL A 78 -15.52 5.18 12.56
C VAL A 78 -16.90 5.12 11.92
N PRO A 79 -17.95 5.69 12.53
CA PRO A 79 -19.26 5.72 11.87
C PRO A 79 -19.21 6.49 10.54
N SER A 80 -19.94 5.99 9.53
CA SER A 80 -19.91 6.51 8.15
C SER A 80 -20.40 7.94 7.99
N PHE A 81 -21.17 8.47 8.96
CA PHE A 81 -21.60 9.86 8.95
C PHE A 81 -20.46 10.85 9.29
N PHE A 82 -19.31 10.38 9.79
CA PHE A 82 -18.15 11.24 10.08
C PHE A 82 -17.19 11.43 8.90
N ALA A 83 -17.16 10.51 7.92
CA ALA A 83 -16.22 10.56 6.81
C ALA A 83 -16.67 9.68 5.64
N LYS A 84 -16.32 10.12 4.42
CA LYS A 84 -16.54 9.36 3.18
C LYS A 84 -15.83 7.99 3.20
N HIS A 85 -14.60 7.97 3.73
CA HIS A 85 -13.79 6.78 3.91
C HIS A 85 -13.62 6.54 5.43
N PRO A 86 -14.49 5.74 6.07
CA PRO A 86 -14.68 5.76 7.52
C PRO A 86 -13.63 4.93 8.29
N PHE A 87 -12.35 5.13 7.98
CA PHE A 87 -11.24 4.39 8.57
C PHE A 87 -10.16 5.33 9.08
N ARG A 88 -9.71 5.03 10.30
CA ARG A 88 -8.58 5.66 10.97
C ARG A 88 -7.47 4.63 11.12
N ILE A 89 -6.26 4.99 10.70
CA ILE A 89 -5.13 4.09 10.57
C ILE A 89 -3.99 4.64 11.39
N VAL A 90 -3.38 3.78 12.22
CA VAL A 90 -2.14 4.04 12.93
C VAL A 90 -1.12 3.03 12.45
N ILE A 91 -0.01 3.53 11.91
CA ILE A 91 1.10 2.69 11.45
C ILE A 91 2.15 2.60 12.55
N PRO A 92 2.47 1.39 13.06
CA PRO A 92 3.57 1.19 13.99
C PRO A 92 4.90 1.63 13.38
N ILE A 93 5.83 2.10 14.20
CA ILE A 93 7.15 2.58 13.74
C ILE A 93 7.90 1.51 12.92
N GLY A 94 7.91 0.26 13.36
CA GLY A 94 8.58 -0.83 12.63
C GLY A 94 7.99 -1.09 11.24
N LEU A 95 6.67 -0.94 11.07
CA LEU A 95 6.03 -1.04 9.75
C LEU A 95 6.36 0.18 8.88
N ALA A 96 6.42 1.37 9.47
CA ALA A 96 6.81 2.59 8.76
C ALA A 96 8.25 2.48 8.24
N GLU A 97 9.19 2.04 9.07
CA GLU A 97 10.58 1.78 8.72
C GLU A 97 10.70 0.71 7.63
N TYR A 98 10.00 -0.41 7.78
CA TYR A 98 10.00 -1.46 6.78
C TYR A 98 9.46 -0.97 5.42
N ALA A 99 8.37 -0.20 5.42
CA ALA A 99 7.79 0.33 4.20
C ALA A 99 8.71 1.30 3.45
N ILE A 100 9.47 2.15 4.16
CA ILE A 100 10.39 3.07 3.49
C ILE A 100 11.59 2.33 2.88
N GLU A 101 12.11 1.30 3.55
CA GLU A 101 13.18 0.47 3.02
C GLU A 101 12.71 -0.37 1.82
N PHE A 102 11.49 -0.91 1.89
CA PHE A 102 10.86 -1.59 0.77
C PHE A 102 10.75 -0.66 -0.45
N PHE A 103 10.24 0.56 -0.28
CA PHE A 103 10.11 1.52 -1.37
C PHE A 103 11.46 1.88 -2.00
N LYS A 104 12.48 2.17 -1.19
CA LYS A 104 13.85 2.42 -1.69
C LYS A 104 14.40 1.23 -2.47
N SER A 105 14.14 -0.01 -2.02
CA SER A 105 14.59 -1.20 -2.73
C SER A 105 13.94 -1.31 -4.12
N GLN A 106 12.67 -0.95 -4.25
CA GLN A 106 11.96 -0.99 -5.54
C GLN A 106 12.49 0.08 -6.51
N GLN A 107 12.87 1.27 -6.00
CA GLN A 107 13.51 2.31 -6.82
C GLN A 107 14.87 1.87 -7.37
N ARG A 108 15.73 1.28 -6.52
CA ARG A 108 17.05 0.78 -6.96
C ARG A 108 16.95 -0.27 -8.08
N ILE A 109 15.96 -1.16 -8.00
CA ILE A 109 15.72 -2.18 -9.04
C ILE A 109 15.34 -1.55 -10.38
N GLU A 110 14.71 -0.37 -10.39
CA GLU A 110 14.39 0.35 -11.63
C GLU A 110 15.62 1.03 -12.22
N ASP A 111 16.45 1.65 -11.36
CA ASP A 111 17.68 2.31 -11.77
C ASP A 111 18.63 1.29 -12.46
N ASP A 112 18.75 0.10 -11.89
CA ASP A 112 19.57 -1.00 -12.43
C ASP A 112 19.02 -1.60 -13.75
N LYS A 113 17.71 -1.50 -14.00
CA LYS A 113 17.09 -1.94 -15.26
C LYS A 113 17.17 -0.91 -16.39
N SER A 114 17.50 0.33 -16.04
CA SER A 114 17.57 1.46 -16.97
C SER A 114 19.00 1.75 -17.44
N THR A 115 19.99 0.98 -16.98
CA THR A 115 21.40 1.03 -17.36
C THR A 115 21.75 -0.14 -18.27
#